data_AF-A0A2T6DZA6-F1
#
_entry.id   AF-A0A2T6DZA6-F1
#
_cell.length_a   1.000
_cell.length_b   1.000
_cell.length_c   1.000
_cell.angle_alpha   90.00
_cell.angle_beta   90.00
_cell.angle_gamma   90.00
#
_symmetry.space_group_name_H-M   'P 1'
#
loop_
_entity.id
_entity.type
_entity.pdbx_description
1 polymer ?
#
loop_
_entity_poly.entity_id
_entity_poly.type
_entity_poly.pdbx_seq_one_letter_code
_entity_poly.pdbx_strand_id
1 'polypeptide(L)'
;MGRLRSLNFEHVSPADLLSQEISRRTPLGIKAERATRGGPAVPGETMVALMRRWFWARKPDAGFALTGFPATLLQAKVFDEWLDARGEALNGVLATYGADKSIVCHYRQLGLLLQTSELAA
;
A
#
# COMPACT_ATOMS: atom_id res chain seq x y z
N MET A 1 28.63 -12.31 -15.72
CA MET A 1 28.75 -11.97 -14.28
C MET A 1 27.55 -11.13 -13.86
N GLY A 2 26.55 -11.76 -13.25
CA GLY A 2 25.31 -11.12 -12.84
C GLY A 2 25.56 -10.16 -11.68
N ARG A 3 25.35 -8.87 -11.91
CA ARG A 3 25.25 -7.88 -10.85
C ARG A 3 23.75 -7.78 -10.55
N LEU A 4 23.25 -8.58 -9.61
CA LEU A 4 21.96 -8.31 -8.98
C LEU A 4 22.13 -6.97 -8.27
N ARG A 5 21.87 -5.88 -9.01
CA ARG A 5 21.76 -4.53 -8.45
C ARG A 5 20.68 -4.64 -7.38
N SER A 6 21.04 -4.28 -6.15
CA SER A 6 20.10 -4.04 -5.07
C SER A 6 18.90 -3.30 -5.64
N LEU A 7 17.77 -3.97 -5.75
CA LEU A 7 16.55 -3.37 -6.23
C LEU A 7 16.12 -2.34 -5.17
N ASN A 8 16.11 -1.06 -5.52
CA ASN A 8 15.63 0.02 -4.64
C ASN A 8 14.09 -0.05 -4.53
N PHE A 9 13.58 -1.03 -3.79
CA PHE A 9 12.17 -1.14 -3.43
C PHE A 9 11.94 -0.55 -2.04
N GLU A 10 11.03 0.42 -1.95
CA GLU A 10 10.53 0.89 -0.67
C GLU A 10 9.37 -0.01 -0.22
N HIS A 11 9.50 -0.64 0.95
CA HIS A 11 8.41 -1.40 1.56
C HIS A 11 7.55 -0.46 2.39
N VAL A 12 6.25 -0.39 2.09
CA VAL A 12 5.36 0.59 2.71
C VAL A 12 4.04 -0.04 3.10
N SER A 13 3.63 0.23 4.35
CA SER A 13 2.29 -0.07 4.83
C SER A 13 1.65 1.18 5.44
N PRO A 14 0.30 1.29 5.41
CA PRO A 14 -0.40 2.35 6.13
C PRO A 14 -0.04 2.39 7.62
N ALA A 15 0.19 1.23 8.25
CA ALA A 15 0.55 1.11 9.66
C ALA A 15 1.96 1.66 9.95
N ASP A 16 2.93 1.40 9.07
CA ASP A 16 4.28 1.94 9.20
C ASP A 16 4.28 3.47 9.06
N LEU A 17 3.57 3.99 8.05
CA LEU A 17 3.42 5.43 7.87
C LEU A 17 2.74 6.07 9.09
N LEU A 18 1.71 5.44 9.65
CA LEU A 18 1.02 5.94 10.84
C LEU A 18 1.95 5.92 12.06
N SER A 19 2.78 4.89 12.20
CA SER A 19 3.77 4.78 13.27
C SER A 19 4.83 5.87 13.18
N GLN A 20 5.23 6.26 11.96
CA GLN A 20 6.12 7.41 11.74
C GLN A 20 5.45 8.74 12.15
N GLU A 21 4.17 8.92 11.85
CA GLU A 21 3.41 10.10 12.30
C GLU A 21 3.36 10.20 13.83
N ILE A 22 3.14 9.07 14.51
CA ILE A 22 3.17 8.96 15.98
C ILE A 22 4.55 9.35 16.51
N SER A 23 5.62 8.76 15.97
CA SER A 23 7.00 9.05 16.37
C SER A 23 7.36 10.53 16.21
N ARG A 24 6.91 11.16 15.13
CA ARG A 24 7.12 12.58 14.84
C ARG A 24 6.19 13.53 15.61
N ARG A 25 5.23 12.99 16.39
CA ARG A 25 4.22 13.76 17.13
C ARG A 25 3.45 14.75 16.26
N THR A 26 3.14 14.37 15.02
CA THR A 26 2.31 15.21 14.15
C THR A 26 0.87 15.28 14.68
N PRO A 27 0.04 16.23 14.23
CA PRO A 27 -1.37 16.25 14.63
C PRO A 27 -2.11 14.93 14.33
N LEU A 28 -1.76 14.24 13.24
CA LEU A 28 -2.25 12.90 12.93
C LEU A 28 -1.69 11.86 13.91
N GLY A 29 -0.38 11.88 14.16
CA GLY A 29 0.29 10.98 15.09
C GLY A 29 -0.29 11.04 16.51
N ILE A 30 -0.56 12.24 17.03
CA ILE A 30 -1.17 12.44 18.35
C ILE A 30 -2.58 11.84 18.41
N LYS A 31 -3.38 11.99 17.34
CA LYS A 31 -4.71 11.36 17.25
C LYS A 31 -4.60 9.84 17.18
N ALA A 32 -3.66 9.32 16.40
CA ALA A 32 -3.42 7.89 16.26
C ALA A 32 -2.92 7.25 17.57
N GLU A 33 -2.04 7.92 18.31
CA GLU A 33 -1.57 7.46 19.63
C GLU A 33 -2.71 7.43 20.66
N ARG A 34 -3.67 8.35 20.57
CA ARG A 34 -4.89 8.27 21.41
C ARG A 34 -5.75 7.07 21.03
N ALA A 35 -5.86 6.74 19.74
CA ALA A 35 -6.61 5.57 19.28
C ALA A 35 -6.06 4.26 19.89
N THR A 36 -4.73 4.12 19.98
CA THR A 36 -4.11 2.91 20.58
C THR A 36 -4.33 2.80 22.09
N ARG A 37 -4.63 3.92 22.78
CA ARG A 37 -4.92 3.97 24.22
C ARG A 37 -6.42 3.88 24.54
N GLY A 38 -7.22 3.30 23.65
CA GLY A 38 -8.67 3.15 23.83
C GLY A 38 -9.50 4.32 23.29
N GLY A 39 -8.89 5.23 22.53
CA GLY A 39 -9.61 6.24 21.75
C GLY A 39 -10.26 5.65 20.49
N PRO A 40 -11.04 6.46 19.75
CA PRO A 40 -11.65 6.02 18.50
C PRO A 40 -10.58 5.65 17.47
N ALA A 41 -10.85 4.58 16.70
CA ALA A 41 -9.96 4.12 15.64
C ALA A 41 -9.69 5.22 14.61
N VAL A 42 -8.48 5.19 14.01
CA VAL A 42 -8.14 6.10 12.91
C VAL A 42 -9.03 5.78 11.71
N PRO A 43 -9.79 6.76 11.17
CA PRO A 43 -10.70 6.51 10.05
C PRO A 43 -9.96 5.99 8.81
N GLY A 44 -10.60 5.08 8.06
CA GLY A 44 -10.01 4.50 6.85
C GLY A 44 -9.62 5.55 5.80
N GLU A 45 -10.42 6.61 5.65
CA GLU A 45 -10.12 7.76 4.79
C GLU A 45 -8.80 8.47 5.16
N THR A 46 -8.45 8.50 6.45
CA THR A 46 -7.20 9.09 6.92
C THR A 46 -6.01 8.25 6.47
N MET A 47 -6.16 6.92 6.48
CA MET A 47 -5.13 5.99 5.99
C MET A 47 -4.95 6.11 4.47
N VAL A 48 -6.05 6.28 3.72
CA VAL A 48 -5.99 6.56 2.27
C VAL A 48 -5.27 7.87 1.98
N ALA A 49 -5.58 8.94 2.73
CA ALA A 49 -4.90 10.23 2.59
C ALA A 49 -3.39 10.14 2.91
N LEU A 50 -3.02 9.34 3.91
CA LEU A 50 -1.63 9.10 4.28
C LEU A 50 -0.87 8.37 3.17
N MET A 51 -1.47 7.30 2.62
CA MET A 51 -0.94 6.57 1.46
C MET A 51 -0.82 7.46 0.23
N ARG A 52 -1.82 8.29 -0.04
CA ARG A 52 -1.80 9.26 -1.14
C ARG A 52 -0.61 10.21 -0.99
N ARG A 53 -0.46 10.82 0.19
CA ARG A 53 0.64 11.77 0.44
C ARG A 53 2.01 11.12 0.23
N TRP A 54 2.20 9.89 0.70
CA TRP A 54 3.42 9.14 0.45
C TRP A 54 3.61 8.86 -1.06
N PHE A 55 2.58 8.35 -1.73
CA PHE A 55 2.64 7.97 -3.15
C PHE A 55 3.00 9.16 -4.06
N TRP A 56 2.56 10.38 -3.74
CA TRP A 56 2.91 11.58 -4.51
C TRP A 56 4.26 12.19 -4.11
N ALA A 57 4.74 11.95 -2.89
CA ALA A 57 6.05 12.44 -2.44
C ALA A 57 7.22 11.54 -2.88
N ARG A 58 6.96 10.27 -3.22
CA ARG A 58 8.01 9.32 -3.63
C ARG A 58 8.64 9.69 -4.97
N LYS A 59 9.91 9.29 -5.12
CA LYS A 59 10.66 9.43 -6.39
C LYS A 59 10.01 8.57 -7.49
N PRO A 60 9.82 9.09 -8.73
CA PRO A 60 9.21 8.34 -9.83
C PRO A 60 9.89 7.01 -10.16
N ASP A 61 11.22 6.97 -10.09
CA ASP A 61 11.98 5.78 -10.49
C ASP A 61 12.20 4.79 -9.33
N ALA A 62 11.64 5.06 -8.15
CA ALA A 62 11.72 4.15 -7.01
C ALA A 62 10.56 3.15 -7.07
N GLY A 63 10.92 1.86 -7.13
CA GLY A 63 9.95 0.78 -6.98
C GLY A 63 9.39 0.77 -5.56
N PHE A 64 8.20 0.16 -5.40
CA PHE A 64 7.58 0.01 -4.10
C PHE A 64 6.93 -1.36 -3.93
N ALA A 65 6.79 -1.78 -2.68
CA ALA A 65 5.99 -2.93 -2.28
C ALA A 65 5.00 -2.49 -1.21
N LEU A 66 3.71 -2.61 -1.48
CA LEU A 66 2.66 -2.25 -0.54
C LEU A 66 2.19 -3.48 0.24
N THR A 67 2.07 -3.33 1.56
CA THR A 67 1.48 -4.36 2.42
C THR A 67 0.28 -3.77 3.18
N GLY A 68 -0.82 -4.53 3.24
CA GLY A 68 -2.07 -4.08 3.88
C GLY A 68 -2.81 -2.97 3.13
N PHE A 69 -2.43 -2.65 1.89
CA PHE A 69 -3.12 -1.69 1.03
C PHE A 69 -3.07 -2.15 -0.44
N PRO A 70 -4.17 -2.05 -1.20
CA PRO A 70 -5.51 -1.65 -0.76
C PRO A 70 -6.22 -2.75 0.08
N ALA A 71 -7.05 -2.33 1.03
CA ALA A 71 -7.82 -3.21 1.92
C ALA A 71 -9.32 -3.25 1.59
N THR A 72 -9.79 -2.44 0.65
CA THR A 72 -11.17 -2.46 0.12
C THR A 72 -11.18 -2.25 -1.38
N LEU A 73 -12.25 -2.64 -2.07
CA LEU A 73 -12.40 -2.39 -3.51
C LEU A 73 -12.36 -0.89 -3.86
N LEU A 74 -12.93 -0.03 -3.01
CA LEU A 74 -12.89 1.41 -3.23
C LEU A 74 -11.45 1.93 -3.19
N GLN A 75 -10.64 1.47 -2.22
CA GLN A 75 -9.23 1.82 -2.15
C GLN A 75 -8.45 1.32 -3.37
N ALA A 76 -8.75 0.11 -3.86
CA ALA A 76 -8.11 -0.44 -5.05
C ALA A 76 -8.36 0.45 -6.28
N LYS A 77 -9.62 0.80 -6.55
CA LYS A 77 -9.98 1.68 -7.66
C LYS A 77 -9.32 3.06 -7.56
N VAL A 78 -9.33 3.65 -6.37
CA VAL A 78 -8.68 4.94 -6.13
C VAL A 78 -7.17 4.85 -6.31
N PHE A 79 -6.55 3.73 -5.94
CA PHE A 79 -5.12 3.51 -6.14
C PHE A 79 -4.78 3.35 -7.62
N ASP A 80 -5.61 2.66 -8.39
CA ASP A 80 -5.45 2.52 -9.83
C ASP A 80 -5.50 3.89 -10.52
N GLU A 81 -6.40 4.79 -10.11
CA GLU A 81 -6.42 6.18 -10.61
C GLU A 81 -5.11 6.92 -10.32
N TRP A 82 -4.45 6.66 -9.19
CA TRP A 82 -3.17 7.29 -8.88
C TRP A 82 -2.03 6.75 -9.75
N LEU A 83 -2.06 5.45 -10.03
CA LEU A 83 -1.13 4.78 -10.94
C LEU A 83 -1.27 5.34 -12.36
N ASP A 84 -2.51 5.39 -12.87
CA ASP A 84 -2.83 5.96 -14.18
C ASP A 84 -2.38 7.43 -14.28
N ALA A 85 -2.63 8.23 -13.25
CA ALA A 85 -2.23 9.64 -13.22
C ALA A 85 -0.70 9.85 -13.23
N ARG A 86 0.09 8.84 -12.83
CA ARG A 86 1.55 8.85 -12.92
C ARG A 86 2.09 8.08 -14.13
N GLY A 87 1.23 7.46 -14.93
CA GLY A 87 1.64 6.55 -16.01
C GLY A 87 2.41 5.33 -15.49
N GLU A 88 2.09 4.89 -14.27
CA GLU A 88 2.73 3.74 -13.62
C GLU A 88 1.78 2.55 -13.60
N ALA A 89 2.33 1.34 -13.49
CA ALA A 89 1.56 0.11 -13.42
C ALA A 89 2.10 -0.80 -12.32
N LEU A 90 1.23 -1.62 -11.74
CA LEU A 90 1.66 -2.68 -10.84
C LEU A 90 2.28 -3.82 -11.66
N ASN A 91 3.36 -4.39 -11.14
CA ASN A 91 3.94 -5.61 -11.72
C ASN A 91 3.23 -6.87 -11.27
N GLY A 92 2.52 -6.80 -10.13
CA GLY A 92 1.75 -7.93 -9.62
C GLY A 92 1.17 -7.65 -8.25
N VAL A 93 0.22 -8.49 -7.86
CA VAL A 93 -0.50 -8.44 -6.60
C VAL A 93 -0.51 -9.84 -6.00
N LEU A 94 -0.08 -9.94 -4.73
CA LEU A 94 -0.12 -11.17 -3.96
C LEU A 94 -1.31 -11.12 -2.99
N ALA A 95 -2.28 -11.99 -3.22
CA ALA A 95 -3.39 -12.16 -2.29
C ALA A 95 -3.00 -13.15 -1.18
N THR A 96 -3.11 -12.70 0.07
CA THR A 96 -2.94 -13.57 1.22
C THR A 96 -4.25 -14.30 1.55
N TYR A 97 -4.14 -15.37 2.34
CA TYR A 97 -5.32 -16.04 2.88
C TYR A 97 -6.20 -15.05 3.67
N GLY A 98 -7.50 -15.04 3.40
CA GLY A 98 -8.46 -14.13 4.03
C GLY A 98 -8.60 -12.75 3.37
N ALA A 99 -7.92 -12.49 2.25
CA ALA A 99 -8.12 -11.25 1.49
C ALA A 99 -9.56 -11.14 0.96
N ASP A 100 -10.07 -9.91 0.90
CA ASP A 100 -11.43 -9.63 0.42
C ASP A 100 -11.59 -10.07 -1.05
N LYS A 101 -12.61 -10.90 -1.31
CA LYS A 101 -12.88 -11.46 -2.64
C LYS A 101 -13.06 -10.40 -3.71
N SER A 102 -13.59 -9.23 -3.37
CA SER A 102 -13.81 -8.13 -4.32
C SER A 102 -12.48 -7.57 -4.84
N ILE A 103 -11.49 -7.42 -3.97
CA ILE A 103 -10.14 -6.94 -4.31
C ILE A 103 -9.41 -7.99 -5.14
N VAL A 104 -9.48 -9.26 -4.71
CA VAL A 104 -8.87 -10.38 -5.44
C VAL A 104 -9.48 -10.51 -6.83
N CYS A 105 -10.80 -10.38 -6.96
CA CYS A 105 -11.49 -10.43 -8.26
C CYS A 105 -11.05 -9.27 -9.16
N HIS A 106 -10.99 -8.04 -8.61
CA HIS A 106 -10.55 -6.84 -9.34
C HIS A 106 -9.14 -7.02 -9.93
N TYR A 107 -8.14 -7.34 -9.11
CA TYR A 107 -6.77 -7.51 -9.61
C TYR A 107 -6.56 -8.77 -10.46
N ARG A 108 -7.40 -9.80 -10.29
CA ARG A 108 -7.43 -10.95 -11.21
C ARG A 108 -7.92 -10.57 -12.60
N GLN A 109 -8.96 -9.74 -12.69
CA GLN A 109 -9.49 -9.27 -13.98
C GLN A 109 -8.47 -8.42 -14.75
N LEU A 110 -7.61 -7.68 -14.02
CA LEU A 110 -6.50 -6.92 -14.59
C LEU A 110 -5.28 -7.80 -14.97
N GLY A 111 -5.32 -9.11 -14.72
CA GLY A 111 -4.20 -10.01 -14.98
C GLY A 111 -2.99 -9.81 -14.05
N LEU A 112 -3.18 -9.12 -12.92
CA LEU A 112 -2.13 -8.76 -11.99
C LEU A 112 -1.98 -9.74 -10.81
N LEU A 113 -2.96 -10.64 -10.62
CA LEU A 113 -2.93 -11.57 -9.50
C LEU A 113 -1.91 -12.69 -9.74
N LEU A 114 -0.84 -12.70 -8.95
CA LEU A 114 0.19 -13.72 -9.00
C LEU A 114 -0.27 -14.98 -8.25
N GLN A 115 -0.10 -16.16 -8.85
CA GLN A 115 -0.29 -17.42 -8.14
C GLN A 115 0.97 -17.73 -7.33
N THR A 116 0.83 -18.27 -6.11
CA THR A 116 1.98 -18.69 -5.30
C THR A 116 2.83 -19.78 -5.97
N SER A 117 2.28 -20.51 -6.94
CA SER A 117 3.03 -21.45 -7.78
C SER A 117 3.99 -20.80 -8.77
N GLU A 118 3.82 -19.51 -9.10
CA GLU A 118 4.65 -18.79 -10.07
C GLU A 118 5.92 -18.19 -9.45
N LEU A 119 6.01 -18.15 -8.11
CA LEU A 119 7.16 -17.63 -7.36
C LEU A 119 8.20 -18.70 -6.97
N ALA A 120 7.94 -19.96 -7.33
CA ALA A 120 8.76 -21.11 -6.97
C ALA A 120 9.69 -21.61 -8.11
N ALA A 121 9.79 -20.85 -9.21
CA ALA A 121 10.67 -21.13 -10.35
C ALA A 121 11.74 -20.05 -10.49
#